data_AF-A0A090W3U5-F1
#
_entry.id   AF-A0A090W3U5-F1
#
_cell.length_a   1.000
_cell.length_b   1.000
_cell.length_c   1.000
_cell.angle_alpha   90.00
_cell.angle_beta   90.00
_cell.angle_gamma   90.00
#
_symmetry.space_group_name_H-M   'P 1'
#
loop_
_entity.id
_entity.type
_entity.pdbx_description
1 polymer ?
#
loop_
_entity_poly.entity_id
_entity_poly.type
_entity_poly.pdbx_seq_one_letter_code
_entity_poly.pdbx_strand_id
1 'polypeptide(L)'
;MIKVGLFGIGLDTYWPQFDGLLERLEGYQQQIATKMEGFGAEVVNVGLVDSPVVAREKAQVLKTEDVDILFLYVSTYALSSTYYL
;
A
#
# COMPACT_ATOMS: atom_id res chain seq x y z
N MET A 1 -3.19 21.13 -3.95
CA MET A 1 -3.59 19.84 -4.54
C MET A 1 -3.61 18.85 -3.39
N ILE A 2 -4.63 18.00 -3.27
CA ILE A 2 -4.67 17.05 -2.14
C ILE A 2 -3.61 15.97 -2.37
N LYS A 3 -2.77 15.72 -1.36
CA LYS A 3 -1.76 14.67 -1.38
C LYS A 3 -2.31 13.44 -0.64
N VAL A 4 -2.35 12.33 -1.34
CA VAL A 4 -2.98 11.09 -0.86
C VAL A 4 -1.94 10.00 -0.71
N GLY A 5 -1.80 9.45 0.48
CA GLY A 5 -1.04 8.23 0.72
C GLY A 5 -1.84 7.00 0.30
N LEU A 6 -1.19 6.04 -0.36
CA LEU A 6 -1.78 4.74 -0.70
C LEU A 6 -0.81 3.62 -0.36
N PHE A 7 -1.27 2.67 0.44
CA PHE A 7 -0.55 1.42 0.69
C PHE A 7 -1.50 0.22 0.63
N GLY A 8 -1.02 -0.89 0.09
CA GLY A 8 -1.70 -2.17 0.15
C GLY A 8 -1.24 -2.96 1.36
N ILE A 9 -2.07 -3.88 1.86
CA ILE A 9 -1.62 -4.90 2.82
C ILE A 9 -1.77 -6.30 2.25
N GLY A 10 -0.79 -7.14 2.57
CA GLY A 10 -0.85 -8.58 2.37
C GLY A 10 -0.06 -9.33 3.41
N LEU A 11 0.04 -10.65 3.29
CA LEU A 11 0.82 -11.49 4.19
C LEU A 11 1.86 -12.27 3.37
N ASP A 12 3.14 -12.07 3.71
CA ASP A 12 4.29 -12.63 3.00
C ASP A 12 4.25 -14.16 2.81
N THR A 13 3.61 -14.87 3.75
CA THR A 13 3.43 -16.32 3.68
C THR A 13 2.68 -16.77 2.43
N TYR A 14 1.90 -15.91 1.76
CA TYR A 14 1.19 -16.23 0.52
C TYR A 14 2.08 -16.20 -0.72
N TRP A 15 3.16 -15.41 -0.74
CA TRP A 15 4.01 -15.24 -1.92
C TRP A 15 4.59 -16.55 -2.46
N PRO A 16 5.14 -17.48 -1.64
CA PRO A 16 5.62 -18.76 -2.15
C PRO A 16 4.50 -19.78 -2.43
N GLN A 17 3.26 -19.53 -1.98
CA GLN A 17 2.13 -20.47 -2.16
C GLN A 17 1.44 -20.30 -3.52
N PHE A 18 1.47 -19.09 -4.07
CA PHE A 18 0.71 -18.73 -5.27
C PHE A 18 1.60 -17.96 -6.26
N ASP A 19 2.09 -18.68 -7.27
CA ASP A 19 2.91 -18.10 -8.32
C ASP A 19 2.19 -16.93 -9.03
N GLY A 20 2.89 -15.81 -9.17
CA GLY A 20 2.35 -14.58 -9.79
C GLY A 20 1.35 -13.77 -8.95
N LEU A 21 1.11 -14.15 -7.68
CA LEU A 21 0.14 -13.45 -6.84
C LEU A 21 0.64 -12.04 -6.48
N LEU A 22 1.88 -11.91 -6.01
CA LEU A 22 2.44 -10.64 -5.56
C LEU A 22 2.41 -9.60 -6.70
N GLU A 23 2.89 -9.98 -7.87
CA GLU A 23 2.92 -9.13 -9.07
C GLU A 23 1.52 -8.67 -9.48
N ARG A 24 0.52 -9.55 -9.33
CA ARG A 24 -0.87 -9.22 -9.62
C ARG A 24 -1.43 -8.21 -8.63
N LEU A 25 -1.13 -8.35 -7.34
CA LEU A 25 -1.59 -7.43 -6.29
C LEU A 25 -0.92 -6.05 -6.42
N GLU A 26 0.38 -6.01 -6.72
CA GLU A 26 1.09 -4.77 -7.05
C GLU A 26 0.46 -4.09 -8.29
N GLY A 27 0.12 -4.88 -9.31
CA GLY A 27 -0.59 -4.38 -10.49
C GLY A 27 -1.95 -3.76 -10.16
N TYR A 28 -2.74 -4.38 -9.27
CA TYR A 28 -4.01 -3.80 -8.82
C TYR A 28 -3.81 -2.52 -8.02
N GLN A 29 -2.82 -2.47 -7.14
CA GLN A 29 -2.48 -1.26 -6.38
C GLN A 29 -2.08 -0.11 -7.33
N GLN A 30 -1.28 -0.40 -8.36
CA GLN A 30 -0.93 0.61 -9.36
C GLN A 30 -2.15 1.12 -10.13
N GLN A 31 -3.09 0.24 -10.49
CA GLN A 31 -4.35 0.66 -11.13
C GLN A 31 -5.19 1.57 -10.23
N ILE A 32 -5.20 1.32 -8.91
CA ILE A 32 -5.87 2.19 -7.94
C ILE A 32 -5.19 3.56 -7.90
N ALA A 33 -3.86 3.60 -7.80
CA ALA A 33 -3.08 4.84 -7.81
C ALA A 33 -3.39 5.69 -9.05
N THR A 34 -3.31 5.10 -10.25
CA THR A 34 -3.59 5.80 -11.51
C THR A 34 -5.03 6.33 -11.60
N LYS A 35 -6.01 5.61 -11.05
CA LYS A 35 -7.38 6.11 -10.97
C LYS A 35 -7.50 7.30 -10.02
N MET A 36 -6.82 7.24 -8.87
CA MET A 36 -6.79 8.33 -7.89
C MET A 36 -6.14 9.60 -8.45
N GLU A 37 -5.02 9.46 -9.16
CA GLU A 37 -4.36 10.54 -9.89
C GLU A 37 -5.31 11.18 -10.93
N GLY A 38 -6.15 10.39 -11.59
CA GLY A 38 -7.18 10.85 -12.52
C GLY A 38 -8.23 11.80 -11.92
N PHE A 39 -8.37 11.86 -10.59
CA PHE A 39 -9.20 12.84 -9.89
C PHE A 39 -8.46 14.14 -9.54
N GLY A 40 -7.21 14.29 -9.98
CA GLY A 40 -6.39 15.48 -9.70
C GLY A 40 -5.70 15.47 -8.33
N ALA A 41 -5.53 14.29 -7.73
CA ALA A 41 -4.75 14.11 -6.51
C ALA A 41 -3.28 13.81 -6.83
N GLU A 42 -2.37 14.24 -5.95
CA GLU A 42 -0.99 13.74 -5.93
C GLU A 42 -0.95 12.46 -5.10
N VAL A 43 -0.52 11.34 -5.68
CA VAL A 43 -0.61 10.03 -5.01
C VAL A 43 0.78 9.53 -4.60
N VAL A 44 0.99 9.40 -3.30
CA VAL A 44 2.16 8.75 -2.70
C VAL A 44 1.85 7.26 -2.56
N ASN A 45 2.10 6.51 -3.62
CA ASN A 45 1.94 5.05 -3.63
C ASN A 45 3.20 4.36 -3.09
N VAL A 46 3.12 3.78 -1.89
CA VAL A 46 4.27 3.13 -1.23
C VAL A 46 4.35 1.62 -1.45
N GLY A 47 3.43 1.04 -2.23
CA GLY A 47 3.38 -0.39 -2.53
C GLY A 47 2.71 -1.22 -1.43
N LEU A 48 2.93 -2.53 -1.48
CA LEU A 48 2.41 -3.48 -0.50
C LEU A 48 3.23 -3.45 0.79
N VAL A 49 2.52 -3.57 1.90
CA VAL A 49 3.07 -3.81 3.23
C VAL A 49 2.70 -5.24 3.62
N ASP A 50 3.70 -6.08 3.82
CA ASP A 50 3.50 -7.51 4.08
C ASP A 50 4.14 -8.00 5.39
N SER A 51 4.86 -7.11 6.08
CA SER A 51 5.53 -7.40 7.35
C SER A 51 5.61 -6.13 8.23
N PRO A 52 5.82 -6.28 9.55
CA PRO A 52 5.99 -5.13 10.45
C PRO A 52 7.20 -4.24 10.12
N VAL A 53 8.26 -4.82 9.54
CA VAL A 53 9.47 -4.07 9.17
C VAL A 53 9.15 -3.15 8.00
N VAL A 54 8.56 -3.70 6.93
CA VAL A 54 8.12 -2.93 5.77
C VAL A 54 7.10 -1.87 6.19
N ALA A 55 6.21 -2.18 7.13
CA ALA A 55 5.24 -1.20 7.64
C ALA A 55 5.93 0.06 8.18
N ARG A 56 6.95 -0.09 9.02
CA ARG A 56 7.69 1.05 9.59
C ARG A 56 8.42 1.86 8.52
N GLU A 57 9.02 1.19 7.55
CA GLU A 57 9.72 1.86 6.45
C GLU A 57 8.76 2.69 5.61
N LYS A 58 7.61 2.12 5.23
CA LYS A 58 6.59 2.83 4.43
C LYS A 58 5.90 3.94 5.24
N ALA A 59 5.66 3.72 6.55
CA ALA A 59 5.15 4.77 7.45
C ALA A 59 6.06 6.00 7.46
N GLN A 60 7.38 5.80 7.52
CA GLN A 60 8.33 6.91 7.51
C GLN A 60 8.29 7.69 6.20
N VAL A 61 8.13 7.02 5.06
CA VAL A 61 7.93 7.69 3.75
C VAL A 61 6.65 8.51 3.76
N LEU A 62 5.51 7.90 4.10
CA LEU A 62 4.21 8.58 4.15
C LEU A 62 4.22 9.79 5.09
N LYS A 63 4.90 9.68 6.23
CA LYS A 63 5.06 10.77 7.20
C LYS A 63 5.96 11.89 6.67
N THR A 64 7.03 11.54 5.94
CA THR A 64 7.94 12.54 5.34
C THR A 64 7.25 13.28 4.19
N GLU A 65 6.37 12.60 3.47
CA GLU A 65 5.58 13.17 2.39
C GLU A 65 4.45 14.09 2.86
N ASP A 66 4.10 14.08 4.15
CA ASP A 66 3.07 14.91 4.77
C ASP A 66 1.71 14.80 4.05
N VAL A 67 1.23 13.56 3.91
CA VAL A 67 -0.02 13.27 3.20
C VAL A 67 -1.25 13.80 3.95
N ASP A 68 -2.23 14.35 3.22
CA ASP A 68 -3.46 14.89 3.80
C ASP A 68 -4.43 13.77 4.24
N ILE A 69 -4.41 12.65 3.52
CA ILE A 69 -5.28 11.49 3.74
C ILE A 69 -4.57 10.21 3.33
N LEU A 70 -4.81 9.13 4.09
CA LEU A 70 -4.22 7.82 3.86
C LEU A 70 -5.29 6.79 3.49
N PHE A 71 -5.08 6.09 2.37
CA PHE A 71 -5.90 4.97 1.93
C PHE A 71 -5.17 3.65 2.16
N LEU A 72 -5.87 2.74 2.82
CA LEU A 72 -5.46 1.35 3.02
C LEU A 72 -6.22 0.45 2.03
N TYR A 73 -5.49 -0.24 1.16
CA TYR A 73 -6.03 -1.25 0.27
C TYR A 73 -5.81 -2.66 0.85
N VAL A 74 -6.88 -3.29 1.35
CA VAL A 74 -6.84 -4.66 1.87
C VAL A 74 -6.91 -5.66 0.72
N SER A 75 -5.73 -6.12 0.27
CA SER A 75 -5.60 -6.96 -0.92
C SER A 75 -5.73 -8.47 -0.63
N THR A 76 -5.34 -8.89 0.58
CA THR A 76 -5.48 -10.26 1.10
C THR A 76 -5.74 -10.23 2.61
N TYR A 77 -5.86 -11.39 3.24
CA TYR A 77 -5.94 -11.48 4.70
C TYR A 77 -4.68 -10.90 5.35
N ALA A 78 -4.89 -10.10 6.40
CA ALA A 78 -3.86 -9.38 7.10
C ALA A 78 -4.21 -9.25 8.59
N LEU A 79 -3.25 -9.50 9.48
CA LEU A 79 -3.44 -9.34 10.92
C LEU A 79 -3.42 -7.86 11.28
N SER A 80 -4.49 -7.34 11.90
CA SER A 80 -4.58 -5.91 12.25
C SER A 80 -3.47 -5.42 13.17
N SER A 81 -2.86 -6.31 13.97
CA SER A 81 -1.72 -6.01 14.85
C SER A 81 -0.38 -5.86 14.12
N THR A 82 -0.31 -6.17 12.82
CA THR A 82 0.93 -6.13 12.04
C THR A 82 1.17 -4.76 11.39
N TYR A 83 0.13 -3.94 11.19
CA TYR A 83 0.16 -2.76 10.32
C TYR A 83 -0.17 -1.45 11.05
N TYR A 84 0.57 -1.14 12.11
CA TYR A 84 0.53 0.19 12.72
C TYR A 84 1.38 1.16 11.89
N LEU A 85 0.72 2.04 11.13
CA LEU A 85 1.33 3.16 10.40
C LEU A 85 1.13 4.47 11.14
#